data_AF-A0A949MQJ0-F1
#
_entry.id   AF-A0A949MQJ0-F1
#
_cell.length_a   1.000
_cell.length_b   1.000
_cell.length_c   1.000
_cell.angle_alpha   90.00
_cell.angle_beta   90.00
_cell.angle_gamma   90.00
#
_symmetry.space_group_name_H-M   'P 1'
#
loop_
_entity.id
_entity.type
_entity.pdbx_description
1 polymer ?
#
loop_
_entity_poly.entity_id
_entity_poly.type
_entity_poly.pdbx_seq_one_letter_code
_entity_poly.pdbx_strand_id
1 'polypeptide(L)'
;MSEAITPDESSTAESDKPRRGRPPAARVEGKPVAPAGEPRPQDNKVVKLLDKNPLGMTLPEMAGGPRQIKRIKTLRPQLAEAIRAGLVMPVSQRAGHTVYRLVKHIANR
;
A
#
# COMPACT_ATOMS: atom_id res chain seq x y z
N MET A 1 4.68 59.00 -2.05
CA MET A 1 3.44 59.26 -1.29
C MET A 1 2.38 58.38 -1.94
N SER A 2 1.85 57.30 -1.37
CA SER A 2 1.92 56.75 -0.01
C SER A 2 1.52 55.26 -0.08
N GLU A 3 2.00 54.50 0.89
CA GLU A 3 1.80 53.06 1.10
C GLU A 3 0.36 52.69 1.47
N ALA A 4 0.00 51.41 1.27
CA ALA A 4 -0.89 50.69 2.17
C ALA A 4 -0.63 49.17 2.09
N ILE A 5 0.09 48.68 3.09
CA ILE A 5 0.22 47.28 3.51
C ILE A 5 -0.88 47.03 4.55
N THR A 6 -1.71 46.00 4.37
CA THR A 6 -2.31 45.22 5.46
C THR A 6 -2.71 43.83 4.96
N PRO A 7 -2.11 42.74 5.45
CA PRO A 7 -2.73 41.43 5.47
C PRO A 7 -3.64 41.32 6.72
N ASP A 8 -4.93 41.04 6.50
CA ASP A 8 -5.88 40.77 7.58
C ASP A 8 -5.77 39.30 8.02
N GLU A 9 -5.39 39.16 9.28
CA GLU A 9 -5.37 37.95 10.07
C GLU A 9 -6.79 37.67 10.59
N SER A 10 -7.43 36.59 10.12
CA SER A 10 -8.56 36.00 10.84
C SER A 10 -8.21 34.58 11.29
N SER A 11 -7.89 34.55 12.58
CA SER A 11 -7.65 33.40 13.41
C SER A 11 -8.91 32.53 13.58
N THR A 12 -8.65 31.25 13.83
CA THR A 12 -9.45 30.29 14.63
C THR A 12 -10.87 29.89 14.20
N ALA A 13 -11.00 28.62 13.80
CA ALA A 13 -12.14 27.75 14.11
C ALA A 13 -11.61 26.31 14.23
N GLU A 14 -11.06 25.93 15.39
CA GLU A 14 -11.73 25.16 16.45
C GLU A 14 -12.49 23.90 15.98
N SER A 15 -11.76 22.78 15.98
CA SER A 15 -12.06 21.54 16.70
C SER A 15 -13.54 21.12 16.80
N ASP A 16 -14.07 20.52 15.74
CA ASP A 16 -15.33 19.77 15.74
C ASP A 16 -15.19 18.48 16.58
N LYS A 17 -15.78 18.47 17.78
CA LYS A 17 -15.80 17.33 18.72
C LYS A 17 -16.81 16.27 18.24
N PRO A 18 -16.44 14.99 18.07
CA PRO A 18 -17.41 13.96 17.79
C PRO A 18 -18.28 13.63 19.02
N ARG A 19 -19.59 13.65 18.76
CA ARG A 19 -20.72 13.47 19.67
C ARG A 19 -20.63 12.17 20.48
N ARG A 20 -20.79 12.29 21.81
CA ARG A 20 -21.17 11.20 22.72
C ARG A 20 -22.40 10.48 22.17
N GLY A 21 -22.32 9.17 22.04
CA GLY A 21 -23.51 8.32 21.85
C GLY A 21 -23.37 7.26 20.76
N ARG A 22 -22.55 6.23 21.01
CA ARG A 22 -22.78 4.93 20.38
C ARG A 22 -22.32 3.83 21.36
N PRO A 23 -23.19 2.87 21.73
CA PRO A 23 -22.85 1.83 22.69
C PRO A 23 -21.71 0.93 22.16
N PRO A 24 -20.87 0.36 23.05
CA PRO A 24 -19.76 -0.49 22.66
C PRO A 24 -20.29 -1.79 22.07
N ALA A 25 -20.15 -1.94 20.74
CA ALA A 25 -20.35 -3.22 20.10
C ALA A 25 -19.15 -4.12 20.47
N ALA A 26 -19.41 -5.10 21.33
CA ALA A 26 -18.49 -6.19 21.62
C ALA A 26 -18.01 -6.84 20.31
N ARG A 27 -16.69 -6.97 20.12
CA ARG A 27 -16.16 -7.94 19.15
C ARG A 27 -14.77 -8.47 19.54
N VAL A 28 -14.82 -9.65 20.14
CA VAL A 28 -13.94 -10.83 19.94
C VAL A 28 -12.44 -10.65 20.20
N GLU A 29 -12.06 -11.16 21.38
CA GLU A 29 -10.93 -12.05 21.65
C GLU A 29 -9.87 -12.25 20.54
N GLY A 30 -8.62 -12.00 20.92
CA GLY A 30 -7.48 -12.85 20.56
C GLY A 30 -7.16 -13.02 19.08
N LYS A 31 -6.32 -12.14 18.53
CA LYS A 31 -5.31 -12.60 17.55
C LYS A 31 -3.95 -12.59 18.24
N PRO A 32 -3.23 -13.72 18.32
CA PRO A 32 -1.87 -13.70 18.80
C PRO A 32 -1.07 -12.85 17.82
N VAL A 33 -0.48 -11.78 18.35
CA VAL A 33 0.64 -11.10 17.70
C VAL A 33 1.76 -12.13 17.72
N ALA A 34 1.86 -12.91 16.64
CA ALA A 34 3.00 -13.79 16.43
C ALA A 34 4.28 -12.93 16.54
N PRO A 35 5.33 -13.45 17.18
CA PRO A 35 6.53 -12.68 17.44
C PRO A 35 7.12 -12.20 16.12
N ALA A 36 7.56 -10.95 16.11
CA ALA A 36 8.33 -10.32 15.05
C ALA A 36 9.68 -11.05 14.86
N GLY A 37 9.63 -12.26 14.30
CA GLY A 37 10.77 -12.82 13.58
C GLY A 37 10.96 -11.98 12.33
N GLU A 38 12.23 -11.78 11.93
CA GLU A 38 12.62 -11.04 10.73
C GLU A 38 11.62 -11.26 9.60
N PRO A 39 11.12 -10.18 8.96
CA PRO A 39 10.14 -10.31 7.90
C PRO A 39 10.78 -11.14 6.79
N ARG A 40 10.44 -12.43 6.74
CA ARG A 40 10.89 -13.30 5.67
C ARG A 40 10.41 -12.63 4.39
N PRO A 41 11.24 -12.54 3.34
CA PRO A 41 10.86 -11.87 2.11
C PRO A 41 9.60 -12.48 1.45
N GLN A 42 9.23 -13.70 1.86
CA GLN A 42 8.02 -14.44 1.47
C GLN A 42 6.74 -13.92 2.15
N ASP A 43 6.84 -13.21 3.28
CA ASP A 43 5.69 -12.61 3.96
C ASP A 43 5.23 -11.29 3.36
N ASN A 44 5.98 -10.79 2.36
CA ASN A 44 5.67 -9.57 1.64
C ASN A 44 4.27 -9.61 1.03
N LYS A 45 3.53 -8.51 1.23
CA LYS A 45 2.16 -8.34 0.71
C LYS A 45 2.13 -8.50 -0.82
N VAL A 46 3.16 -8.01 -1.51
CA VAL A 46 3.33 -8.13 -2.96
C VAL A 46 3.40 -9.59 -3.40
N VAL A 47 4.19 -10.41 -2.70
CA VAL A 47 4.34 -11.85 -3.01
C VAL A 47 3.00 -12.56 -2.85
N LYS A 48 2.29 -12.31 -1.74
CA LYS A 48 0.96 -12.89 -1.48
C LYS A 48 -0.10 -12.47 -2.50
N LEU A 49 -0.01 -11.26 -3.05
CA LEU A 49 -0.93 -10.80 -4.11
C LEU A 49 -0.62 -11.46 -5.46
N LEU A 50 0.66 -11.60 -5.79
CA LEU A 50 1.09 -12.27 -7.02
C LEU A 50 0.88 -13.78 -6.98
N ASP A 51 0.87 -14.40 -5.80
CA ASP A 51 0.58 -15.82 -5.65
C ASP A 51 -0.86 -16.17 -6.05
N LYS A 52 -1.80 -15.26 -5.77
CA LYS A 52 -3.21 -15.39 -6.18
C LYS A 52 -3.43 -15.26 -7.67
N ASN A 53 -2.50 -14.64 -8.40
CA ASN A 53 -2.61 -14.45 -9.84
C ASN A 53 -1.35 -14.98 -10.54
N PRO A 54 -1.38 -16.24 -11.02
CA PRO A 54 -0.21 -16.87 -11.62
C PRO A 54 0.22 -16.22 -12.93
N LEU A 55 -0.61 -15.39 -13.57
CA LEU A 55 -0.26 -14.64 -14.78
C LEU A 55 0.54 -13.36 -14.48
N GLY A 56 0.59 -12.95 -13.22
CA GLY A 56 1.22 -11.70 -12.78
C GLY A 56 0.27 -10.51 -12.76
N MET A 57 0.69 -9.46 -12.05
CA MET A 57 -0.05 -8.22 -11.88
C MET A 57 0.89 -7.02 -11.97
N THR A 58 0.33 -5.89 -12.40
CA THR A 58 1.01 -4.60 -12.36
C THR A 58 0.94 -3.98 -10.96
N LEU A 59 1.85 -3.05 -10.65
CA LEU A 59 1.85 -2.34 -9.38
C LEU A 59 0.53 -1.57 -9.10
N PRO A 60 -0.07 -0.86 -10.08
CA PRO A 60 -1.40 -0.28 -9.92
C PRO A 60 -2.50 -1.32 -9.63
N GLU A 61 -2.51 -2.47 -10.32
CA GLU A 61 -3.49 -3.54 -10.06
C GLU A 61 -3.35 -4.08 -8.64
N MET A 62 -2.11 -4.32 -8.17
CA MET A 62 -1.85 -4.76 -6.79
C MET A 62 -2.33 -3.75 -5.74
N ALA A 63 -2.29 -2.46 -6.05
CA ALA A 63 -2.78 -1.40 -5.17
C ALA A 63 -4.33 -1.27 -5.15
N GLY A 64 -5.02 -1.92 -6.08
CA GLY A 64 -6.47 -1.78 -6.29
C GLY A 64 -6.85 -0.68 -7.30
N GLY A 65 -5.91 -0.25 -8.15
CA GLY A 65 -6.12 0.68 -9.25
C GLY A 65 -5.12 1.85 -9.28
N PRO A 66 -5.02 2.57 -10.42
CA PRO A 66 -4.04 3.63 -10.63
C PRO A 66 -4.27 4.86 -9.74
N ARG A 67 -5.51 5.08 -9.26
CA ARG A 67 -5.86 6.19 -8.37
C ARG A 67 -5.34 5.99 -6.94
N GLN A 68 -4.89 4.78 -6.57
CA GLN A 68 -4.42 4.44 -5.22
C GLN A 68 -2.96 4.84 -5.00
N ILE A 69 -2.63 6.12 -5.20
CA ILE A 69 -1.25 6.64 -5.18
C ILE A 69 -0.53 6.33 -3.86
N LYS A 70 -1.22 6.48 -2.71
CA LYS A 70 -0.63 6.19 -1.40
C LYS A 70 -0.21 4.72 -1.27
N ARG A 71 -1.07 3.80 -1.69
CA ARG A 71 -0.78 2.36 -1.68
C ARG A 71 0.34 1.99 -2.65
N ILE A 72 0.31 2.58 -3.85
CA ILE A 72 1.37 2.44 -4.84
C ILE A 72 2.72 2.83 -4.25
N LYS A 73 2.82 3.98 -3.57
CA LYS A 73 4.06 4.43 -2.91
C LYS A 73 4.53 3.45 -1.83
N THR A 74 3.61 2.87 -1.05
CA THR A 74 3.97 1.86 -0.03
C THR A 74 4.37 0.50 -0.61
N LEU A 75 3.81 0.11 -1.76
CA LEU A 75 4.10 -1.18 -2.38
C LEU A 75 5.40 -1.17 -3.19
N ARG A 76 5.84 -0.01 -3.69
CA ARG A 76 7.11 0.14 -4.41
C ARG A 76 8.34 -0.42 -3.68
N PRO A 77 8.63 -0.05 -2.41
CA PRO A 77 9.78 -0.59 -1.70
C PRO A 77 9.67 -2.09 -1.48
N GLN A 78 8.48 -2.59 -1.12
CA GLN A 78 8.24 -4.03 -0.92
C GLN A 78 8.43 -4.83 -2.21
N LEU A 79 8.02 -4.26 -3.35
CA LEU A 79 8.25 -4.86 -4.65
C LEU A 79 9.75 -4.87 -5.00
N ALA A 80 10.46 -3.78 -4.73
CA ALA A 80 11.91 -3.72 -4.97
C ALA A 80 12.66 -4.77 -4.13
N GLU A 81 12.27 -4.96 -2.87
CA GLU A 81 12.80 -6.03 -2.02
C GLU A 81 12.51 -7.42 -2.58
N ALA A 82 11.28 -7.68 -3.04
CA ALA A 82 10.91 -8.96 -3.63
C ALA A 82 11.66 -9.25 -4.94
N ILE A 83 11.98 -8.21 -5.73
CA ILE A 83 12.81 -8.33 -6.93
C ILE A 83 14.26 -8.64 -6.54
N ARG A 84 14.83 -7.91 -5.57
CA ARG A 84 16.20 -8.15 -5.08
C ARG A 84 16.36 -9.55 -4.49
N ALA A 85 15.33 -10.05 -3.81
CA ALA A 85 15.28 -11.40 -3.27
C ALA A 85 15.08 -12.50 -4.35
N GLY A 86 14.90 -12.14 -5.62
CA GLY A 86 14.69 -13.10 -6.71
C GLY A 86 13.34 -13.83 -6.65
N LEU A 87 12.36 -13.33 -5.87
CA LEU A 87 11.04 -13.94 -5.76
C LEU A 87 10.10 -13.50 -6.88
N VAL A 88 10.27 -12.27 -7.34
CA VAL A 88 9.43 -11.62 -8.35
C VAL A 88 10.30 -11.16 -9.51
N MET A 89 9.83 -11.34 -10.73
CA MET A 89 10.47 -10.80 -11.93
C MET A 89 9.51 -9.90 -12.73
N PRO A 90 10.02 -8.83 -13.37
CA PRO A 90 9.29 -8.13 -14.41
C PRO A 90 9.24 -8.99 -15.68
N VAL A 91 8.06 -9.17 -16.28
CA VAL A 91 7.88 -10.08 -17.43
C VAL A 91 7.46 -9.34 -18.69
N SER A 92 6.52 -8.41 -18.55
CA SER A 92 5.91 -7.73 -19.69
C SER A 92 5.39 -6.36 -19.29
N GLN A 93 4.78 -5.65 -20.23
CA GLN A 93 4.08 -4.39 -19.97
C GLN A 93 2.60 -4.51 -20.35
N ARG A 94 1.73 -3.95 -19.53
CA ARG A 94 0.29 -3.85 -19.76
C ARG A 94 -0.13 -2.40 -19.54
N ALA A 95 -0.73 -1.79 -20.56
CA ALA A 95 -1.15 -0.38 -20.52
C ALA A 95 -0.04 0.58 -20.03
N GLY A 96 1.20 0.36 -20.46
CA GLY A 96 2.37 1.16 -20.05
C GLY A 96 2.88 0.89 -18.62
N HIS A 97 2.36 -0.12 -17.93
CA HIS A 97 2.82 -0.53 -16.61
C HIS A 97 3.49 -1.91 -16.65
N THR A 98 4.59 -2.05 -15.91
CA THR A 98 5.29 -3.33 -15.79
C THR A 98 4.43 -4.36 -15.06
N VAL A 99 4.27 -5.53 -15.68
CA VAL A 99 3.65 -6.71 -15.10
C VAL A 99 4.73 -7.50 -14.38
N TYR A 100 4.49 -7.76 -13.10
CA TYR A 100 5.36 -8.54 -12.25
C TYR A 100 4.76 -9.91 -12.01
N ARG A 101 5.59 -10.96 -11.97
CA ARG A 101 5.14 -12.34 -11.76
C ARG A 101 6.10 -13.06 -10.83
N LEU A 102 5.58 -14.02 -10.07
CA LEU A 102 6.41 -14.86 -9.21
C LEU A 102 7.26 -15.81 -10.04
N VAL A 103 8.53 -15.94 -9.65
CA VAL A 103 9.50 -16.82 -10.33
C VAL A 103 9.06 -18.28 -10.26
N LYS A 104 8.49 -18.71 -9.12
CA LYS A 104 7.89 -20.05 -8.93
C LYS A 104 6.87 -20.41 -10.01
N HIS A 105 6.09 -19.43 -10.48
CA HIS A 105 5.04 -19.66 -11.48
C HIS A 105 5.55 -19.61 -12.93
N ILE A 106 6.82 -19.22 -13.12
CA ILE A 106 7.46 -19.15 -14.43
C ILE A 106 8.27 -20.40 -14.71
N ALA A 107 8.99 -20.91 -13.70
CA ALA A 107 9.79 -22.12 -13.84
C ALA A 107 8.97 -23.40 -14.07
N ASN A 108 7.69 -23.41 -13.66
CA ASN A 108 6.80 -24.57 -13.77
C ASN A 108 5.92 -24.55 -15.04
N ARG A 109 6.35 -23.89 -16.11
CA ARG A 109 5.62 -23.80 -17.38
C ARG A 109 6.50 -24.29 -18.52
#